data_AF-A0A1E8FEK0-F1
#
_entry.id   AF-A0A1E8FEK0-F1
#
_cell.length_a   1.000
_cell.length_b   1.000
_cell.length_c   1.000
_cell.angle_alpha   90.00
_cell.angle_beta   90.00
_cell.angle_gamma   90.00
#
_symmetry.space_group_name_H-M   'P 1'
#
loop_
_entity.id
_entity.type
_entity.pdbx_description
1 polymer ?
#
loop_
_entity_poly.entity_id
_entity_poly.type
_entity_poly.pdbx_seq_one_letter_code
_entity_poly.pdbx_strand_id
1 'polypeptide(L)' 'MKNYDDYLIEVRMLIDAGHNRSDIIKALKIEYLMNEGDKNPIDELGKLISDIEGSRHELLFK' A
#
# COMPACT_ATOMS: atom_id res chain seq x y z
N MET A 1 3.19 -7.55 13.14
CA MET A 1 3.47 -6.37 12.32
C MET A 1 3.51 -6.84 10.88
N LYS A 2 2.69 -6.26 10.00
CA LYS A 2 2.64 -6.67 8.59
C LYS A 2 3.96 -6.31 7.90
N ASN A 3 4.46 -7.20 7.06
CA ASN A 3 5.60 -6.93 6.19
C ASN A 3 5.12 -6.41 4.82
N TYR A 4 6.06 -6.11 3.92
CA TYR A 4 5.76 -5.61 2.58
C TYR A 4 4.80 -6.52 1.79
N ASP A 5 5.02 -7.84 1.85
CA ASP A 5 4.24 -8.82 1.08
C ASP A 5 2.81 -8.93 1.63
N ASP A 6 2.62 -8.82 2.94
CA ASP A 6 1.29 -8.77 3.57
C ASP A 6 0.48 -7.58 3.01
N TYR A 7 1.09 -6.40 2.94
CA TYR A 7 0.44 -5.21 2.36
C TYR A 7 0.20 -5.34 0.85
N LEU A 8 1.12 -5.95 0.12
CA LEU A 8 0.97 -6.17 -1.32
C LEU A 8 -0.19 -7.13 -1.62
N ILE A 9 -0.39 -8.16 -0.78
CA ILE A 9 -1.53 -9.07 -0.87
C ILE A 9 -2.85 -8.32 -0.69
N GLU A 10 -2.94 -7.41 0.28
CA GLU A 10 -4.14 -6.58 0.49
C GLU A 10 -4.41 -5.65 -0.70
N VAL A 11 -3.37 -5.04 -1.28
CA VAL A 11 -3.50 -4.24 -2.50
C VAL A 11 -4.08 -5.07 -3.65
N ARG A 12 -3.62 -6.32 -3.84
CA ARG A 12 -4.17 -7.22 -4.85
C ARG A 12 -5.65 -7.53 -4.60
N MET A 13 -6.04 -7.81 -3.36
CA MET A 13 -7.45 -8.03 -3.02
C MET A 13 -8.33 -6.81 -3.35
N LEU A 14 -7.84 -5.59 -3.11
CA LEU A 14 -8.57 -4.37 -3.45
C LEU A 14 -8.69 -4.16 -4.97
N ILE A 15 -7.64 -4.50 -5.73
CA ILE A 15 -7.67 -4.49 -7.19
C ILE A 15 -8.70 -5.51 -7.71
N ASP A 16 -8.67 -6.74 -7.19
CA ASP A 16 -9.62 -7.79 -7.56
C ASP A 16 -11.07 -7.42 -7.22
N ALA A 17 -11.27 -6.60 -6.18
CA ALA A 17 -12.57 -6.01 -5.81
C ALA A 17 -12.99 -4.82 -6.69
N GLY A 18 -12.17 -4.39 -7.64
CA GLY A 18 -12.47 -3.32 -8.60
C GLY A 18 -12.11 -1.91 -8.11
N HIS A 19 -11.32 -1.77 -7.04
CA HIS A 19 -10.85 -0.46 -6.61
C HIS A 19 -9.77 0.08 -7.54
N ASN A 20 -9.87 1.37 -7.87
CA ASN A 20 -8.86 2.02 -8.69
C ASN A 20 -7.60 2.36 -7.88
N ARG A 21 -6.48 2.58 -8.59
CA ARG A 21 -5.18 2.92 -8.01
C ARG A 21 -5.24 4.12 -7.05
N SER A 22 -6.02 5.15 -7.36
CA SER A 22 -6.10 6.35 -6.52
C SER A 22 -6.76 6.07 -5.18
N ASP A 23 -7.79 5.24 -5.14
CA ASP A 23 -8.51 4.92 -3.90
C ASP A 23 -7.67 4.00 -3.02
N ILE A 24 -6.96 3.06 -3.62
CA ILE A 24 -6.02 2.19 -2.91
C ILE A 24 -4.90 3.01 -2.26
N ILE A 25 -4.27 3.93 -3.00
CA ILE A 25 -3.22 4.81 -2.45
C ILE A 25 -3.75 5.64 -1.27
N LYS A 26 -4.98 6.18 -1.38
CA LYS A 26 -5.59 6.94 -0.28
C LYS A 26 -5.77 6.07 0.97
N ALA A 27 -6.27 4.85 0.81
CA ALA A 27 -6.46 3.91 1.92
C ALA A 27 -5.13 3.58 2.61
N LEU A 28 -4.08 3.27 1.83
CA LEU A 28 -2.74 2.98 2.38
C LEU A 28 -2.14 4.18 3.11
N LYS A 29 -2.32 5.41 2.60
CA LYS A 29 -1.85 6.64 3.28
C LYS A 29 -2.59 6.89 4.59
N ILE A 30 -3.89 6.61 4.65
CA ILE A 30 -4.67 6.71 5.89
C ILE A 30 -4.14 5.69 6.91
N GLU A 31 -3.94 4.42 6.50
CA GLU A 31 -3.36 3.39 7.37
C GLU A 31 -1.96 3.78 7.86
N TYR A 32 -1.12 4.32 6.97
CA TYR A 32 0.22 4.81 7.30
C TYR A 32 0.17 5.90 8.38
N LEU A 33 -0.68 6.91 8.21
CA LEU A 33 -0.84 7.99 9.20
C LEU A 33 -1.41 7.50 10.54
N MET A 34 -2.32 6.52 10.51
CA MET A 34 -2.83 5.89 11.73
C MET A 34 -1.75 5.08 12.46
N ASN A 35 -0.83 4.49 11.69
CA ASN A 35 0.29 3.70 12.19
C ASN A 35 1.52 4.54 12.58
N GLU A 36 1.62 5.83 12.22
CA GLU A 36 2.71 6.72 12.68
C GLU A 36 2.67 6.98 14.21
N GLY A 37 1.58 6.59 14.89
CA GLY A 37 1.57 6.45 16.36
C GLY A 37 2.43 5.29 16.88
N ASP A 38 2.77 4.34 16.00
CA ASP A 38 3.55 3.14 16.25
C ASP A 38 4.92 3.29 15.58
N LYS A 39 5.90 3.81 16.36
CA LYS A 39 7.26 4.14 15.94
C LYS A 39 8.03 2.90 15.45
N ASN A 40 7.81 2.50 14.19
CA ASN A 40 8.51 1.37 13.60
C ASN A 40 9.75 1.77 12.81
N PRO A 41 10.90 1.08 13.00
CA PRO A 41 12.14 1.36 12.30
C PRO A 41 12.18 0.86 10.85
N ILE A 42 11.18 0.06 10.42
CA ILE A 42 11.10 -0.49 9.06
C ILE A 42 9.75 -0.07 8.46
N ASP A 43 9.80 0.95 7.59
CA ASP A 43 8.65 1.52 6.91
C ASP A 43 8.29 0.74 5.63
N GLU A 44 7.79 -0.50 5.80
CA GLU A 44 7.37 -1.33 4.66
C GLU A 44 6.11 -0.77 3.97
N LEU A 45 5.21 -0.13 4.73
CA LEU A 45 3.98 0.46 4.19
C LEU A 45 4.28 1.70 3.34
N GLY A 46 5.11 2.62 3.83
CA GLY A 46 5.53 3.80 3.07
C GLY A 46 6.37 3.44 1.85
N LYS A 47 7.19 2.38 1.93
CA LYS A 47 7.88 1.81 0.76
C LYS A 47 6.88 1.28 -0.28
N LEU A 48 5.85 0.54 0.13
CA LEU A 48 4.83 0.07 -0.79
C LEU A 48 4.05 1.23 -1.45
N ILE A 49 3.68 2.26 -0.68
CA ILE A 49 3.03 3.47 -1.21
C ILE A 49 3.92 4.10 -2.29
N SER A 50 5.20 4.28 -1.99
CA SER A 50 6.19 4.85 -2.92
C SER A 50 6.35 4.00 -4.18
N ASP A 51 6.39 2.68 -4.06
CA ASP A 51 6.50 1.74 -5.19
C ASP A 51 5.25 1.78 -6.08
N ILE A 52 4.05 1.86 -5.48
CA ILE A 52 2.79 1.99 -6.20
C ILE A 52 2.73 3.35 -6.93
N GLU A 53 3.19 4.43 -6.32
CA GLU A 53 3.27 5.76 -6.92
C GLU A 53 4.31 5.84 -8.06
N GLY A 54 5.48 5.20 -7.87
CA GLY A 54 6.64 5.21 -8.76
C GLY A 54 6.64 4.21 -9.91
N SER A 55 5.47 3.75 -10.38
CA SER A 55 5.30 2.82 -11.49
C SER A 55 5.85 1.40 -11.32
N ARG A 56 6.47 1.04 -10.17
CA ARG A 56 7.00 -0.31 -9.94
C ARG A 56 5.93 -1.40 -10.03
N HIS A 57 4.69 -1.04 -9.68
CA HIS A 57 3.51 -1.90 -9.70
C HIS A 57 2.49 -1.52 -10.78
N GLU A 58 2.89 -0.77 -11.82
CA GLU A 58 1.95 -0.28 -12.84
C GLU A 58 1.15 -1.42 -13.52
N LEU A 59 1.76 -2.60 -13.68
CA LEU A 59 1.11 -3.78 -14.25
C LEU A 59 -0.01 -4.36 -13.38
N LEU A 60 -0.04 -4.06 -12.08
CA LEU A 60 -1.13 -4.50 -11.20
C LEU A 60 -2.43 -3.72 -11.45
N PHE A 61 -2.34 -2.54 -12.07
CA PHE A 61 -3.48 -1.63 -12.25
C PHE A 61 -3.90 -1.49 -13.72
N LYS A 62 -3.50 -2.43 -14.59
CA LYS A 62 -3.89 -2.53 -16.01
C LYS A 62 -4.98 -3.57 -16.20
#